data_AF-A0A453ALH2-F1
#
_entry.id   AF-A0A453ALH2-F1
#
_cell.length_a   1.000
_cell.length_b   1.000
_cell.length_c   1.000
_cell.angle_alpha   90.00
_cell.angle_beta   90.00
_cell.angle_gamma   90.00
#
_symmetry.space_group_name_H-M   'P 1'
#
loop_
_entity.id
_entity.type
_entity.pdbx_description
1 polymer ?
#
loop_
_entity_poly.entity_id
_entity_poly.type
_entity_poly.pdbx_seq_one_letter_code
_entity_poly.pdbx_strand_id
1 'polypeptide(L)'
;MVEEDPLTVKVDHLKENTYNKDDDVIKATSFEVISTLREVLKTSSLWKDHVQTYIQHVGDFNYPRLADFGAAISGANKLLCQEVLEELDVDKRLKLTLELVKKDMEISKLQQAIAKAIEEKISGDQRRYLLNEQLKAIKKELGLETDDKTALSEKFRERIEAKKDKCPPHVLQVIEEELTKLQLLEASSSEFNVTRNYLDWLTVLPWGNYSNENFDVHHAQQILDEDHYGLSDVKERILEFIAVGKLRGTSQG
;
A
#
# COMPACT_ATOMS: atom_id res chain seq x y z
N MET A 1 5.29 -13.35 -55.48
CA MET A 1 3.87 -13.40 -55.88
C MET A 1 3.07 -12.79 -54.76
N VAL A 2 2.50 -11.61 -54.97
CA VAL A 2 1.44 -11.09 -54.07
C VAL A 2 0.17 -11.70 -54.62
N GLU A 3 -0.41 -12.64 -53.87
CA GLU A 3 -1.41 -13.59 -54.35
C GLU A 3 -2.83 -13.21 -53.90
N GLU A 4 -3.13 -11.90 -53.81
CA GLU A 4 -4.48 -11.38 -53.56
C GLU A 4 -4.76 -10.21 -54.51
N ASP A 5 -5.84 -10.33 -55.29
CA ASP A 5 -6.35 -9.23 -56.13
C ASP A 5 -6.60 -7.98 -55.28
N PRO A 6 -6.25 -6.77 -55.75
CA PRO A 6 -6.45 -5.55 -54.98
C PRO A 6 -7.96 -5.32 -54.73
N LEU A 7 -8.29 -4.96 -53.49
CA LEU A 7 -9.65 -4.53 -53.12
C LEU A 7 -10.08 -3.39 -54.05
N THR A 8 -11.12 -3.62 -54.85
CA THR A 8 -11.75 -2.59 -55.68
C THR A 8 -12.97 -2.02 -54.95
N VAL A 9 -13.08 -0.70 -54.91
CA VAL A 9 -14.18 0.02 -54.24
C VAL A 9 -14.96 0.84 -55.24
N LYS A 10 -16.29 0.84 -55.10
CA LYS A 10 -17.17 1.76 -55.81
C LYS A 10 -17.44 2.95 -54.90
N VAL A 11 -17.13 4.15 -55.38
CA VAL A 11 -17.36 5.39 -54.63
C VAL A 11 -18.77 5.87 -54.89
N ASP A 12 -19.52 6.15 -53.82
CA ASP A 12 -20.79 6.88 -53.88
C ASP A 12 -20.69 8.11 -52.96
N HIS A 13 -21.14 9.26 -53.45
CA HIS A 13 -21.10 10.51 -52.70
C HIS A 13 -22.46 10.76 -52.06
N LEU A 14 -22.59 10.37 -50.80
CA LEU A 14 -23.78 10.64 -50.01
C LEU A 14 -23.98 12.16 -49.86
N LYS A 15 -25.18 12.63 -50.19
CA LYS A 15 -25.61 14.00 -49.91
C LYS A 15 -26.40 14.00 -48.62
N GLU A 16 -26.10 14.97 -47.78
CA GLU A 16 -26.86 15.22 -46.56
C GLU A 16 -28.32 15.56 -46.89
N ASN A 17 -29.23 15.22 -45.97
CA ASN A 17 -30.62 15.61 -46.10
C ASN A 17 -30.74 17.14 -46.06
N THR A 18 -31.70 17.68 -46.80
CA THR A 18 -31.98 19.13 -46.75
C THR A 18 -32.45 19.50 -45.35
N TYR A 19 -31.77 20.46 -44.73
CA TYR A 19 -32.10 20.98 -43.40
C TYR A 19 -32.33 22.49 -43.46
N ASN A 20 -33.16 23.01 -42.55
CA ASN A 20 -33.37 24.44 -42.43
C ASN A 20 -32.20 25.07 -41.65
N LYS A 21 -31.39 25.89 -42.32
CA LYS A 21 -30.27 26.59 -41.70
C LYS A 21 -30.71 27.61 -40.65
N ASP A 22 -31.95 28.07 -40.72
CA ASP A 22 -32.52 29.04 -39.79
C ASP A 22 -33.33 28.41 -38.65
N ASP A 23 -33.30 27.08 -38.52
CA ASP A 23 -33.92 26.40 -37.38
C ASP A 23 -33.19 26.75 -36.07
N ASP A 24 -33.94 27.33 -35.13
CA ASP A 24 -33.45 27.70 -33.81
C ASP A 24 -32.95 26.49 -33.01
N VAL A 25 -33.54 25.30 -33.21
CA VAL A 25 -33.15 24.07 -32.50
C VAL A 25 -31.78 23.59 -32.96
N ILE A 26 -31.51 23.62 -34.27
CA ILE A 26 -30.22 23.23 -34.84
C ILE A 26 -29.15 24.22 -34.40
N LYS A 27 -29.45 25.52 -34.46
CA LYS A 27 -28.56 26.58 -33.95
C LYS A 27 -28.23 26.36 -32.48
N ALA A 28 -29.23 26.19 -31.62
CA ALA A 28 -29.02 25.98 -30.19
C ALA A 28 -28.19 24.72 -29.90
N THR A 29 -28.49 23.61 -30.56
CA THR A 29 -27.75 22.35 -30.40
C THR A 29 -26.30 22.49 -30.85
N SER A 30 -26.05 23.19 -31.96
CA SER A 30 -24.68 23.46 -32.43
C SER A 30 -23.88 24.32 -31.44
N PHE A 31 -24.49 25.35 -30.86
CA PHE A 31 -23.83 26.18 -29.84
C PHE A 31 -23.47 25.37 -28.60
N GLU A 32 -24.36 24.48 -28.17
CA GLU A 32 -24.11 23.58 -27.04
C GLU A 32 -22.98 22.59 -27.33
N VAL A 33 -22.91 22.01 -28.55
CA VAL A 33 -21.79 21.17 -28.99
C VAL A 33 -20.48 21.94 -28.95
N ILE A 34 -20.45 23.19 -29.43
CA ILE A 34 -19.24 24.03 -29.41
C ILE A 34 -18.82 24.34 -27.98
N SER A 35 -19.78 24.63 -27.10
CA SER A 35 -19.52 24.97 -25.70
C SER A 35 -18.92 23.77 -24.95
N THR A 36 -19.58 22.62 -25.04
CA THR A 36 -19.14 21.37 -24.39
C THR A 36 -17.79 20.91 -24.94
N LEU A 37 -17.58 20.96 -26.26
CA LEU A 37 -16.31 20.64 -26.89
C LEU A 37 -15.18 21.55 -26.38
N ARG A 38 -15.43 22.87 -26.23
CA ARG A 38 -14.44 23.80 -25.68
C ARG A 38 -14.06 23.45 -24.24
N GLU A 39 -14.99 22.99 -23.41
CA GLU A 39 -14.70 22.57 -22.04
C GLU A 39 -13.86 21.28 -21.98
N VAL A 40 -14.19 20.29 -22.81
CA VAL A 40 -13.41 19.04 -22.95
C VAL A 40 -11.98 19.36 -23.39
N LEU A 41 -11.83 20.23 -24.38
CA LEU A 41 -10.53 20.58 -24.95
C LEU A 41 -9.64 21.40 -24.00
N LYS A 42 -10.23 22.22 -23.12
CA LYS A 42 -9.49 22.91 -22.05
C LYS A 42 -8.91 21.95 -21.02
N THR A 43 -9.62 20.85 -20.77
CA THR A 43 -9.25 19.88 -19.75
C THR A 43 -8.28 18.83 -20.28
N SER A 44 -8.45 18.41 -21.53
CA SER A 44 -7.62 17.38 -22.14
C SER A 44 -6.21 17.90 -22.46
N SER A 45 -5.19 17.27 -21.86
CA SER A 45 -3.79 17.59 -22.16
C SER A 45 -3.33 17.16 -23.55
N LEU A 46 -4.04 16.21 -24.18
CA LEU A 46 -3.59 15.55 -25.41
C LEU A 46 -3.76 16.41 -26.67
N TRP A 47 -4.64 17.41 -26.62
CA TRP A 47 -5.01 18.17 -27.81
C TRP A 47 -4.62 19.64 -27.76
N LYS A 48 -4.00 20.13 -26.67
CA LYS A 48 -3.76 21.57 -26.39
C LYS A 48 -3.21 22.36 -27.58
N ASP A 49 -2.26 21.81 -28.33
CA ASP A 49 -1.61 22.52 -29.46
C ASP A 49 -2.44 22.51 -30.75
N HIS A 50 -3.14 21.42 -31.05
CA HIS A 50 -4.04 21.33 -32.21
C HIS A 50 -5.35 22.08 -31.98
N VAL A 51 -5.82 22.12 -30.73
CA VAL A 51 -7.09 22.69 -30.29
C VAL A 51 -7.21 24.17 -30.52
N GLN A 52 -6.16 24.94 -30.25
CA GLN A 52 -6.22 26.40 -30.34
C GLN A 52 -6.52 26.86 -31.78
N THR A 53 -5.93 26.17 -32.75
CA THR A 53 -6.14 26.41 -34.19
C THR A 53 -7.56 26.03 -34.60
N TYR A 54 -8.06 24.88 -34.15
CA TYR A 54 -9.41 24.46 -34.51
C TYR A 54 -10.50 25.31 -33.83
N ILE A 55 -10.36 25.65 -32.54
CA ILE A 55 -11.33 26.49 -31.81
C ILE A 55 -11.54 27.84 -32.50
N GLN A 56 -10.49 28.41 -33.11
CA GLN A 56 -10.58 29.67 -33.85
C GLN A 56 -11.45 29.57 -35.11
N HIS A 57 -11.49 28.38 -35.74
CA HIS A 57 -12.26 28.10 -36.94
C HIS A 57 -13.56 27.33 -36.68
N VAL A 58 -13.86 27.00 -35.43
CA VAL A 58 -15.07 26.23 -35.08
C VAL A 58 -16.36 26.98 -35.44
N GLY A 59 -16.34 28.31 -35.43
CA GLY A 59 -17.46 29.15 -35.89
C GLY A 59 -17.66 29.16 -37.40
N ASP A 60 -16.65 28.76 -38.18
CA ASP A 60 -16.69 28.71 -39.65
C ASP A 60 -17.19 27.34 -40.18
N PHE A 61 -17.37 26.35 -39.30
CA PHE A 61 -17.86 25.03 -39.69
C PHE A 61 -19.36 25.06 -40.01
N ASN A 62 -19.74 24.38 -41.09
CA ASN A 62 -21.13 23.96 -41.28
C ASN A 62 -21.51 22.94 -40.20
N TYR A 63 -22.78 22.93 -39.77
CA TYR A 63 -23.30 22.03 -38.74
C TYR A 63 -22.90 20.54 -38.85
N PRO A 64 -22.88 19.91 -40.05
CA PRO A 64 -22.45 18.52 -40.19
C PRO A 64 -20.96 18.33 -39.91
N ARG A 65 -20.11 19.26 -40.38
CA ARG A 65 -18.67 19.21 -40.12
C ARG A 65 -18.35 19.43 -38.65
N LEU A 66 -19.13 20.26 -37.97
CA LEU A 66 -19.03 20.43 -36.52
C LEU A 66 -19.36 19.13 -35.79
N ALA A 67 -20.41 18.42 -36.22
CA ALA A 67 -20.79 17.12 -35.65
C ALA A 67 -19.69 16.07 -35.82
N ASP A 68 -19.09 16.01 -37.01
CA ASP A 68 -17.97 15.09 -37.32
C ASP A 68 -16.72 15.42 -36.53
N PHE A 69 -16.40 16.70 -36.44
CA PHE A 69 -15.26 17.18 -35.66
C PHE A 69 -15.44 16.86 -34.17
N GLY A 70 -16.65 17.06 -33.64
CA GLY A 70 -16.97 16.69 -32.26
C GLY A 70 -16.83 15.19 -32.00
N ALA A 71 -17.30 14.36 -32.92
CA ALA A 71 -17.17 12.90 -32.80
C ALA A 71 -15.71 12.43 -32.96
N ALA A 72 -14.91 13.08 -33.80
CA ALA A 72 -13.49 12.75 -33.99
C ALA A 72 -12.62 13.13 -32.79
N ILE A 73 -12.96 14.23 -32.10
CA ILE A 73 -12.30 14.64 -30.86
C ILE A 73 -12.77 13.82 -29.67
N SER A 74 -14.02 13.36 -29.70
CA SER A 74 -14.53 12.48 -28.66
C SER A 74 -13.69 11.20 -28.63
N GLY A 75 -13.31 10.76 -27.43
CA GLY A 75 -12.65 9.48 -27.20
C GLY A 75 -13.59 8.29 -27.33
N ALA A 76 -14.71 8.47 -28.06
CA ALA A 76 -15.76 7.48 -28.22
C ALA A 76 -15.27 6.25 -29.01
N ASN A 77 -16.02 5.16 -28.86
CA ASN A 77 -15.75 3.94 -29.62
C ASN A 77 -15.93 4.20 -31.12
N LYS A 78 -15.08 3.58 -31.96
CA LYS A 78 -15.14 3.69 -33.43
C LYS A 78 -16.52 3.41 -34.01
N LEU A 79 -17.28 2.49 -33.39
CA LEU A 79 -18.67 2.21 -33.79
C LEU A 79 -19.59 3.40 -33.59
N LEU A 80 -19.47 4.13 -32.46
CA LEU A 80 -20.27 5.31 -32.18
C LEU A 80 -19.88 6.49 -33.08
N CYS A 81 -18.58 6.65 -33.38
CA CYS A 81 -18.11 7.63 -34.37
C CYS A 81 -18.69 7.31 -35.76
N GLN A 82 -18.77 6.02 -36.11
CA GLN A 82 -19.36 5.56 -37.37
C GLN A 82 -20.88 5.84 -37.41
N GLU A 83 -21.61 5.62 -36.32
CA GLU A 83 -23.04 5.98 -36.23
C GLU A 83 -23.28 7.47 -36.49
N VAL A 84 -22.40 8.35 -35.99
CA VAL A 84 -22.46 9.79 -36.30
C VAL A 84 -22.16 10.06 -37.77
N LEU A 85 -21.21 9.35 -38.38
CA LEU A 85 -20.86 9.53 -39.81
C LEU A 85 -21.94 9.01 -40.76
N GLU A 86 -22.69 7.99 -40.37
CA GLU A 86 -23.76 7.39 -41.17
C GLU A 86 -25.07 8.19 -41.13
N GLU A 87 -25.27 9.03 -40.12
CA GLU A 87 -26.48 9.83 -39.98
C GLU A 87 -26.50 11.01 -40.96
N LEU A 88 -27.49 11.00 -41.87
CA LEU A 88 -27.67 12.03 -42.91
C LEU A 88 -28.52 13.21 -42.45
N ASP A 89 -29.28 13.05 -41.35
CA ASP A 89 -30.05 14.10 -40.70
C ASP A 89 -29.18 14.92 -39.74
N VAL A 90 -28.95 16.19 -40.08
CA VAL A 90 -28.06 17.09 -39.34
C VAL A 90 -28.49 17.31 -37.89
N ASP A 91 -29.79 17.37 -37.60
CA ASP A 91 -30.29 17.58 -36.23
C ASP A 91 -29.98 16.34 -35.36
N LYS A 92 -30.28 15.15 -35.88
CA LYS A 92 -29.98 13.90 -35.19
C LYS A 92 -28.48 13.70 -35.01
N ARG A 93 -27.70 14.00 -36.04
CA ARG A 93 -26.24 13.91 -36.02
C ARG A 93 -25.63 14.79 -34.95
N LEU A 94 -26.08 16.05 -34.85
CA LEU A 94 -25.64 16.97 -33.79
C LEU A 94 -26.01 16.47 -32.39
N LYS A 95 -27.20 15.88 -32.21
CA LYS A 95 -27.63 15.31 -30.92
C LYS A 95 -26.78 14.11 -30.51
N LEU A 96 -26.48 13.21 -31.45
CA LEU A 96 -25.59 12.07 -31.21
C LEU A 96 -24.18 12.54 -30.82
N THR A 97 -23.61 13.49 -31.57
CA THR A 97 -22.31 14.08 -31.22
C THR A 97 -22.35 14.74 -29.85
N LEU A 98 -23.42 15.48 -29.53
CA LEU A 98 -23.54 16.16 -28.25
C LEU A 98 -23.52 15.17 -27.08
N GLU A 99 -24.20 14.02 -27.22
CA GLU A 99 -24.20 12.97 -26.21
C GLU A 99 -22.79 12.41 -25.98
N LEU A 100 -22.06 12.12 -27.06
CA LEU A 100 -20.68 11.64 -26.99
C LEU A 100 -19.76 12.65 -26.28
N VAL A 101 -19.81 13.91 -26.69
CA VAL A 101 -18.95 14.96 -26.13
C VAL A 101 -19.32 15.25 -24.66
N LYS A 102 -20.60 15.20 -24.28
CA LYS A 102 -21.02 15.34 -22.88
C LYS A 102 -20.54 14.20 -22.00
N LYS A 103 -20.59 12.96 -22.51
CA LYS A 103 -20.06 11.80 -21.79
C LYS A 103 -18.56 11.95 -21.53
N ASP A 104 -17.81 12.39 -22.53
CA ASP A 104 -16.37 12.64 -22.38
C ASP A 104 -16.06 13.78 -21.41
N MET A 105 -16.87 14.84 -21.41
CA MET A 105 -16.75 15.92 -20.44
C MET A 105 -16.87 15.42 -19.01
N GLU A 106 -17.85 14.56 -18.72
CA GLU A 106 -18.03 13.99 -17.38
C GLU A 106 -16.88 13.06 -16.97
N ILE A 107 -16.38 12.24 -17.92
CA ILE A 107 -15.17 11.43 -17.69
C ILE A 107 -13.97 12.33 -17.36
N SER A 108 -13.82 13.44 -18.08
CA SER A 108 -12.73 14.40 -17.90
C SER A 108 -12.78 15.08 -16.52
N LYS A 109 -13.97 15.50 -16.07
CA LYS A 109 -14.18 16.04 -14.71
C LYS A 109 -13.84 15.03 -13.63
N LEU A 110 -14.24 13.77 -13.81
CA LEU A 110 -13.91 12.70 -12.87
C LEU A 110 -12.40 12.47 -12.78
N GLN A 111 -11.70 12.45 -13.92
CA GLN A 111 -10.24 12.34 -13.96
C GLN A 111 -9.54 13.48 -13.20
N GLN A 112 -10.00 14.73 -13.38
CA GLN A 112 -9.49 15.87 -12.62
C GLN A 112 -9.72 15.73 -11.10
N ALA A 113 -10.91 15.28 -10.71
CA ALA A 113 -11.24 15.07 -9.29
C ALA A 113 -10.34 14.01 -8.66
N ILE A 114 -10.09 12.90 -9.37
CA ILE A 114 -9.16 11.84 -8.93
C ILE A 114 -7.74 12.37 -8.82
N ALA A 115 -7.25 13.10 -9.83
CA ALA A 115 -5.91 13.68 -9.83
C ALA A 115 -5.71 14.61 -8.63
N LYS A 116 -6.69 15.50 -8.36
CA LYS A 116 -6.66 16.41 -7.22
C LYS A 116 -6.65 15.67 -5.88
N ALA A 117 -7.46 14.63 -5.71
CA ALA A 117 -7.49 13.84 -4.49
C ALA A 117 -6.16 13.11 -4.22
N ILE A 118 -5.50 12.63 -5.28
CA ILE A 118 -4.17 12.01 -5.18
C ILE A 118 -3.12 13.07 -4.79
N GLU A 119 -3.16 14.24 -5.40
CA GLU A 119 -2.23 15.35 -5.11
C GLU A 119 -2.36 15.84 -3.67
N GLU A 120 -3.60 16.00 -3.16
CA GLU A 120 -3.85 16.37 -1.76
C GLU A 120 -3.27 15.33 -0.78
N LYS A 121 -3.41 14.03 -1.10
CA LYS A 121 -2.84 12.94 -0.30
C LYS A 121 -1.30 12.99 -0.30
N ILE A 122 -0.69 13.11 -1.49
CA ILE A 122 0.77 13.19 -1.63
C ILE A 122 1.32 14.42 -0.89
N SER A 123 0.66 15.57 -1.02
CA SER A 123 1.06 16.80 -0.31
C SER A 123 0.98 16.62 1.22
N GLY A 124 -0.07 15.96 1.71
CA GLY A 124 -0.20 15.61 3.12
C GLY A 124 0.93 14.70 3.63
N ASP A 125 1.27 13.66 2.85
CA ASP A 125 2.34 12.72 3.20
C ASP A 125 3.72 13.36 3.11
N GLN A 126 4.00 14.18 2.08
CA GLN A 126 5.23 14.96 1.96
C GLN A 126 5.38 15.95 3.13
N ARG A 127 4.30 16.63 3.52
CA ARG A 127 4.30 17.53 4.68
C ARG A 127 4.61 16.79 5.97
N ARG A 128 4.00 15.62 6.19
CA ARG A 128 4.29 14.76 7.35
C ARG A 128 5.74 14.30 7.37
N TYR A 129 6.26 13.86 6.23
CA TYR A 129 7.66 13.47 6.08
C TYR A 129 8.61 14.61 6.46
N LEU A 130 8.38 15.82 5.92
CA LEU A 130 9.19 16.99 6.22
C LEU A 130 9.15 17.36 7.71
N LEU A 131 7.96 17.34 8.33
CA LEU A 131 7.81 17.61 9.76
C LEU A 131 8.55 16.58 10.63
N ASN A 132 8.55 15.31 10.24
CA ASN A 132 9.29 14.27 10.95
C ASN A 132 10.81 14.45 10.83
N GLU A 133 11.31 14.81 9.65
CA GLU A 133 12.73 15.12 9.47
C GLU A 133 13.14 16.37 10.28
N GLN A 134 12.30 17.40 10.31
CA GLN A 134 12.51 18.56 11.17
C GLN A 134 12.52 18.18 12.66
N LEU A 135 11.58 17.34 13.10
CA LEU A 135 11.57 16.83 14.48
C LEU A 135 12.82 16.02 14.82
N LYS A 136 13.33 15.20 13.89
CA LYS A 136 14.61 14.49 14.09
C LYS A 136 15.78 15.46 14.20
N ALA A 137 15.86 16.47 13.31
CA ALA A 137 16.89 17.49 13.36
C ALA A 137 16.85 18.27 14.69
N ILE A 138 15.66 18.66 15.16
CA ILE A 138 15.47 19.33 16.46
C ILE A 138 15.91 18.42 17.61
N LYS A 139 15.54 17.14 17.61
CA LYS A 139 15.97 16.16 18.63
C LYS A 139 17.50 16.00 18.67
N LYS A 140 18.15 16.01 17.50
CA LYS A 140 19.60 15.96 17.35
C LYS A 140 20.26 17.23 17.89
N GLU A 141 19.73 18.41 17.56
CA GLU A 141 20.23 19.69 18.09
C GLU A 141 20.03 19.84 19.60
N LEU A 142 18.93 19.32 20.15
CA LEU A 142 18.65 19.28 21.58
C LEU A 142 19.50 18.24 22.35
N GLY A 143 20.31 17.43 21.66
CA GLY A 143 21.09 16.36 22.29
C GLY A 143 20.26 15.21 22.86
N LEU A 144 19.00 15.07 22.42
CA LEU A 144 18.06 14.04 22.87
C LEU A 144 18.18 12.72 22.08
N GLU A 145 19.10 12.62 21.10
CA GLU A 145 19.33 11.39 20.32
C GLU A 145 19.89 10.23 21.15
N THR A 146 20.38 10.48 22.37
CA THR A 146 21.13 9.49 23.15
C THR A 146 20.39 8.87 24.33
N ASP A 147 19.18 9.28 24.73
CA ASP A 147 18.66 8.80 26.01
C ASP A 147 17.99 7.41 25.94
N ASP A 148 17.04 7.19 25.03
CA ASP A 148 16.23 5.94 25.07
C ASP A 148 17.02 4.67 24.74
N LYS A 149 17.87 4.70 23.71
CA LYS A 149 18.67 3.52 23.32
C LYS A 149 19.77 3.22 24.32
N THR A 150 20.43 4.27 24.81
CA THR A 150 21.52 4.12 25.79
C THR A 150 20.96 3.64 27.12
N ALA A 151 19.85 4.21 27.60
CA ALA A 151 19.16 3.74 28.79
C ALA A 151 18.70 2.28 28.68
N LEU A 152 18.19 1.87 27.51
CA LEU A 152 17.83 0.47 27.27
C LEU A 152 19.04 -0.46 27.30
N SER A 153 20.15 -0.06 26.66
CA SER A 153 21.38 -0.85 26.65
C SER A 153 22.00 -0.97 28.04
N GLU A 154 21.98 0.11 28.82
CA GLU A 154 22.49 0.14 30.18
C GLU A 154 21.65 -0.76 31.10
N LYS A 155 20.32 -0.73 30.96
CA LYS A 155 19.41 -1.62 31.69
C LYS A 155 19.70 -3.10 31.44
N PHE A 156 20.02 -3.49 30.21
CA PHE A 156 20.39 -4.88 29.92
C PHE A 156 21.77 -5.24 30.48
N ARG A 157 22.73 -4.31 30.43
CA ARG A 157 24.06 -4.48 31.03
C ARG A 157 23.98 -4.63 32.55
N GLU A 158 23.21 -3.79 33.24
CA GLU A 158 22.97 -3.88 34.69
C GLU A 158 22.41 -5.24 35.11
N ARG A 159 21.42 -5.76 34.35
CA ARG A 159 20.80 -7.07 34.63
C ARG A 159 21.79 -8.24 34.50
N ILE A 160 22.75 -8.14 33.58
CA ILE A 160 23.74 -9.20 33.34
C ILE A 160 24.91 -9.09 34.30
N GLU A 161 25.34 -7.88 34.65
CA GLU A 161 26.47 -7.70 35.57
C GLU A 161 26.19 -8.40 36.91
N ALA A 162 24.94 -8.37 37.39
CA ALA A 162 24.52 -9.11 38.58
C ALA A 162 24.60 -10.66 38.47
N LYS A 163 24.66 -11.20 37.25
CA LYS A 163 24.64 -12.66 36.97
C LYS A 163 25.90 -13.14 36.23
N LYS A 164 26.86 -12.25 35.99
CA LYS A 164 28.00 -12.48 35.10
C LYS A 164 28.88 -13.64 35.54
N ASP A 165 29.12 -13.75 36.84
CA ASP A 165 29.94 -14.82 37.43
C ASP A 165 29.32 -16.22 37.28
N LYS A 166 28.00 -16.29 37.10
CA LYS A 166 27.21 -17.52 36.98
C LYS A 166 26.84 -17.86 35.54
N CYS A 167 27.09 -16.95 34.60
CA CYS A 167 26.71 -17.09 33.21
C CYS A 167 27.83 -17.80 32.42
N PRO A 168 27.51 -18.78 31.55
CA PRO A 168 28.51 -19.40 30.70
C PRO A 168 29.20 -18.37 29.78
N PRO A 169 30.51 -18.47 29.53
CA PRO A 169 31.27 -17.46 28.78
C PRO A 169 30.80 -17.30 27.33
N HIS A 170 30.33 -18.39 26.70
CA HIS A 170 29.79 -18.33 25.33
C HIS A 170 28.49 -17.51 25.25
N VAL A 171 27.66 -17.52 26.31
CA VAL A 171 26.42 -16.75 26.36
C VAL A 171 26.74 -15.27 26.55
N LEU A 172 27.70 -14.94 27.42
CA LEU A 172 28.14 -13.56 27.63
C LEU A 172 28.66 -12.93 26.33
N GLN A 173 29.42 -13.68 25.54
CA GLN A 173 29.89 -13.21 24.23
C GLN A 173 28.72 -12.87 23.30
N VAL A 174 27.74 -13.77 23.18
CA VAL A 174 26.55 -13.55 22.33
C VAL A 174 25.76 -12.32 22.79
N ILE A 175 25.65 -12.09 24.10
CA ILE A 175 24.94 -10.93 24.61
C ILE A 175 25.69 -9.64 24.28
N GLU A 176 27.01 -9.58 24.45
CA GLU A 176 27.79 -8.39 24.07
C GLU A 176 27.73 -8.10 22.56
N GLU A 177 27.75 -9.14 21.72
CA GLU A 177 27.57 -9.00 20.27
C GLU A 177 26.19 -8.42 19.91
N GLU A 178 25.13 -8.92 20.54
CA GLU A 178 23.76 -8.42 20.33
C GLU A 178 23.52 -7.03 20.94
N LEU A 179 24.17 -6.70 22.07
CA LEU A 179 24.14 -5.34 22.64
C LEU A 179 24.79 -4.32 21.71
N THR A 180 25.95 -4.69 21.13
CA THR A 180 26.64 -3.85 20.14
C THR A 180 25.76 -3.66 18.90
N LYS A 181 25.10 -4.73 18.43
CA LYS A 181 24.15 -4.67 17.32
C LYS A 181 22.96 -3.76 17.63
N LEU A 182 22.40 -3.83 18.84
CA LEU A 182 21.26 -3.01 19.27
C LEU A 182 21.57 -1.50 19.23
N GLN A 183 22.82 -1.11 19.53
CA GLN A 183 23.24 0.30 19.48
C GLN A 183 23.32 0.84 18.04
N LEU A 184 23.69 -0.02 17.09
CA LEU A 184 23.82 0.35 15.67
C LEU A 184 22.47 0.38 14.94
N LEU A 185 21.51 -0.45 15.35
CA LEU A 185 20.20 -0.56 14.69
C LEU A 185 19.32 0.67 14.93
N GLU A 186 18.56 1.09 13.91
CA GLU A 186 17.51 2.10 14.05
C GLU A 186 16.31 1.58 14.86
N ALA A 187 15.75 2.39 15.76
CA ALA A 187 14.63 1.98 16.61
C ALA A 187 13.34 1.64 15.84
N SER A 188 13.20 2.14 14.61
CA SER A 188 12.10 1.83 13.68
C SER A 188 12.30 0.53 12.91
N SER A 189 13.49 -0.08 12.95
CA SER A 189 13.77 -1.33 12.24
C SER A 189 13.07 -2.52 12.90
N SER A 190 12.55 -3.43 12.07
CA SER A 190 12.02 -4.72 12.55
C SER A 190 13.08 -5.54 13.30
N GLU A 191 14.35 -5.42 12.90
CA GLU A 191 15.48 -6.10 13.54
C GLU A 191 15.73 -5.58 14.96
N PHE A 192 15.48 -4.30 15.23
CA PHE A 192 15.66 -3.70 16.56
C PHE A 192 14.74 -4.37 17.59
N ASN A 193 13.48 -4.59 17.23
CA ASN A 193 12.52 -5.27 18.12
C ASN A 193 12.90 -6.74 18.35
N VAL A 194 13.44 -7.43 17.33
CA VAL A 194 13.88 -8.82 17.45
C VAL A 194 15.08 -8.93 18.39
N THR A 195 16.13 -8.12 18.18
CA THR A 195 17.32 -8.11 19.04
C THR A 195 16.97 -7.69 20.48
N ARG A 196 16.10 -6.69 20.65
CA ARG A 196 15.62 -6.28 21.98
C ARG A 196 14.95 -7.43 22.72
N ASN A 197 14.03 -8.14 22.06
CA ASN A 197 13.34 -9.26 22.68
C ASN A 197 14.31 -10.39 23.01
N TYR A 198 15.22 -10.71 22.09
CA TYR A 198 16.23 -11.75 22.32
C TYR A 198 17.12 -11.44 23.54
N LEU A 199 17.61 -10.20 23.65
CA LEU A 199 18.36 -9.74 24.82
C LEU A 199 17.53 -9.80 26.11
N ASP A 200 16.24 -9.43 26.07
CA ASP A 200 15.37 -9.50 27.24
C ASP A 200 15.25 -10.95 27.75
N TRP A 201 15.03 -11.92 26.86
CA TRP A 201 14.99 -13.33 27.21
C TRP A 201 16.32 -13.82 27.82
N LEU A 202 17.45 -13.49 27.20
CA LEU A 202 18.76 -13.88 27.71
C LEU A 202 19.07 -13.27 29.09
N THR A 203 18.62 -12.04 29.36
CA THR A 203 18.87 -11.34 30.64
C THR A 203 17.95 -11.81 31.76
N VAL A 204 16.72 -12.27 31.44
CA VAL A 204 15.74 -12.74 32.44
C VAL A 204 16.11 -14.11 33.00
N LEU A 205 16.73 -14.99 32.21
CA LEU A 205 17.05 -16.35 32.61
C LEU A 205 17.89 -16.42 33.92
N PRO A 206 17.59 -17.36 34.83
CA PRO A 206 18.26 -17.49 36.12
C PRO A 206 19.59 -18.27 35.97
N TRP A 207 20.55 -17.71 35.23
CA TRP A 207 21.86 -18.34 35.01
C TRP A 207 22.54 -18.72 36.33
N GLY A 208 22.92 -19.99 36.46
CA GLY A 208 23.59 -20.56 37.64
C GLY A 208 22.80 -20.50 38.94
N ASN A 209 21.50 -20.23 38.88
CA ASN A 209 20.59 -20.37 40.03
C ASN A 209 19.79 -21.64 39.85
N TYR A 210 20.13 -22.66 40.65
CA TYR A 210 19.42 -23.94 40.69
C TYR A 210 18.74 -24.09 42.05
N SER A 211 17.58 -24.74 42.07
CA SER A 211 16.97 -25.17 43.32
C SER A 211 17.76 -26.32 43.93
N ASN A 212 17.84 -26.37 45.26
CA ASN A 212 18.38 -27.55 45.94
C ASN A 212 17.45 -28.74 45.67
N GLU A 213 17.99 -29.79 45.07
CA GLU A 213 17.26 -31.03 44.83
C GLU A 213 17.10 -31.80 46.16
N ASN A 214 15.89 -32.22 46.48
CA ASN A 214 15.59 -33.05 47.65
C ASN A 214 15.27 -34.48 47.19
N PHE A 215 16.10 -35.44 47.62
CA PHE A 215 15.98 -36.85 47.28
C PHE A 215 15.53 -37.73 48.45
N ASP A 216 14.81 -37.17 49.42
CA ASP A 216 14.26 -37.96 50.52
C ASP A 216 13.02 -38.77 50.10
N VAL A 217 13.24 -40.07 49.88
CA VAL A 217 12.23 -41.05 49.48
C VAL A 217 11.13 -41.18 50.55
N HIS A 218 11.46 -41.10 51.85
CA HIS A 218 10.44 -41.22 52.91
C HIS A 218 9.53 -40.00 52.94
N HIS A 219 10.12 -38.81 52.81
CA HIS A 219 9.36 -37.57 52.71
C HIS A 219 8.47 -37.56 51.45
N ALA A 220 9.00 -38.02 50.30
CA ALA A 220 8.23 -38.14 49.07
C ALA A 220 7.06 -39.12 49.21
N GLN A 221 7.25 -40.27 49.87
CA GLN A 221 6.18 -41.24 50.11
C GLN A 221 5.04 -40.63 50.94
N GLN A 222 5.37 -39.91 52.02
CA GLN A 222 4.38 -39.25 52.87
C GLN A 222 3.53 -38.24 52.08
N ILE A 223 4.17 -37.38 51.28
CA ILE A 223 3.47 -36.39 50.45
C ILE A 223 2.59 -37.08 49.41
N LEU A 224 3.10 -38.12 48.74
CA LEU A 224 2.33 -38.85 47.74
C LEU A 224 1.10 -39.55 48.33
N ASP A 225 1.21 -40.06 49.56
CA ASP A 225 0.10 -40.70 50.27
C ASP A 225 -0.91 -39.69 50.84
N GLU A 226 -0.47 -38.49 51.21
CA GLU A 226 -1.33 -37.38 51.66
C GLU A 226 -2.11 -36.74 50.49
N ASP A 227 -1.43 -36.40 49.39
CA ASP A 227 -2.02 -35.68 48.28
C ASP A 227 -2.85 -36.58 47.34
N HIS A 228 -2.60 -37.90 47.33
CA HIS A 228 -3.23 -38.83 46.39
C HIS A 228 -3.65 -40.15 47.06
N TYR A 229 -4.93 -40.51 46.95
CA TYR A 229 -5.43 -41.79 47.44
C TYR A 229 -5.24 -42.92 46.42
N GLY A 230 -4.69 -44.08 46.84
CA GLY A 230 -4.45 -45.23 45.98
C GLY A 230 -3.19 -45.11 45.10
N LEU A 231 -3.27 -45.54 43.83
CA LEU A 231 -2.20 -45.46 42.81
C LEU A 231 -0.87 -46.13 43.23
N SER A 232 -0.95 -47.29 43.90
CA SER A 232 0.21 -48.02 44.44
C SER A 232 1.32 -48.23 43.42
N ASP A 233 0.98 -48.77 42.25
CA ASP A 233 1.95 -49.09 41.19
C ASP A 233 2.65 -47.83 40.63
N VAL A 234 1.94 -46.70 40.54
CA VAL A 234 2.49 -45.43 40.04
C VAL A 234 3.37 -44.76 41.09
N LYS A 235 2.94 -44.78 42.35
CA LYS A 235 3.72 -44.25 43.47
C LYS A 235 5.03 -45.01 43.64
N GLU A 236 4.99 -46.33 43.56
CA GLU A 236 6.19 -47.17 43.61
C GLU A 236 7.18 -46.78 42.49
N ARG A 237 6.70 -46.55 41.27
CA ARG A 237 7.51 -46.08 40.14
C ARG A 237 8.16 -44.70 40.37
N ILE A 238 7.42 -43.76 40.96
CA ILE A 238 7.94 -42.42 41.29
C ILE A 238 9.01 -42.52 42.38
N LEU A 239 8.77 -43.35 43.41
CA LEU A 239 9.73 -43.59 44.49
C LEU A 239 10.99 -44.28 43.97
N GLU A 240 10.87 -45.25 43.05
CA GLU A 240 12.01 -45.85 42.34
C GLU A 240 12.84 -44.79 41.61
N PHE A 241 12.20 -43.87 40.89
CA PHE A 241 12.90 -42.79 40.18
C PHE A 241 13.66 -41.86 41.15
N ILE A 242 13.02 -41.45 42.25
CA ILE A 242 13.67 -40.63 43.29
C ILE A 242 14.83 -41.40 43.95
N ALA A 243 14.67 -42.71 44.20
CA ALA A 243 15.71 -43.56 44.77
C ALA A 243 16.92 -43.70 43.82
N VAL A 244 16.69 -43.83 42.51
CA VAL A 244 17.76 -43.83 41.50
C VAL A 244 18.44 -42.46 41.45
N GLY A 245 17.67 -41.36 41.51
CA GLY A 245 18.22 -40.00 41.60
C GLY A 245 19.09 -39.79 42.84
N LYS A 246 18.68 -40.34 44.00
CA LYS A 246 19.47 -40.33 45.24
C LYS A 246 20.81 -41.06 45.10
N LEU A 247 20.85 -42.17 44.36
CA LEU A 247 22.07 -42.94 44.12
C LEU A 247 23.02 -42.26 43.12
N ARG A 248 22.47 -41.60 42.09
CA ARG A 248 23.26 -40.90 41.07
C ARG A 248 23.70 -39.50 41.49
N GLY A 249 23.00 -38.89 42.44
CA GLY A 249 23.24 -37.51 42.89
C GLY A 249 22.78 -36.45 41.88
N THR A 250 22.03 -36.84 40.85
CA THR A 250 21.43 -35.95 39.85
C THR A 250 20.06 -36.48 39.45
N SER A 251 19.14 -35.58 39.13
CA SER A 251 17.78 -35.90 38.64
C SER A 251 17.73 -36.26 37.15
N GLN A 252 18.83 -36.13 36.41
CA GLN A 252 18.90 -36.46 34.99
C GLN A 252 19.11 -37.97 34.78
N GLY A 253 18.19 -38.58 34.01
CA GLY A 253 18.17 -40.01 33.67
C GLY A 253 19.30 -40.44 32.74
#